data_AF-A0A2X3FGA3-F1
#
_entry.id   AF-A0A2X3FGA3-F1
#
_cell.length_a   1.000
_cell.length_b   1.000
_cell.length_c   1.000
_cell.angle_alpha   90.00
_cell.angle_beta   90.00
_cell.angle_gamma   90.00
#
_symmetry.space_group_name_H-M   'P 1'
#
loop_
_entity.id
_entity.type
_entity.pdbx_description
1 polymer ?
#
loop_
_entity_poly.entity_id
_entity_poly.type
_entity_poly.pdbx_seq_one_letter_code
_entity_poly.pdbx_strand_id
1 'polypeptide(L)' 'MRQGVQIATLNIGGMAWRPGKKQLTKAVSLDPQDIQAFRELDKLGVKLDLRVVASDPSVNILDKINETAFCE' A
#
# COMPACT_ATOMS: atom_id res chain seq x y z
N MET A 1 3.46 4.29 -15.55
CA MET A 1 3.51 5.75 -15.33
C MET A 1 3.51 6.48 -16.67
N ARG A 2 2.39 7.13 -17.03
CA ARG A 2 2.15 7.62 -18.41
C ARG A 2 2.37 9.12 -18.62
N GLN A 3 2.85 9.90 -17.63
CA GLN A 3 2.95 11.38 -17.77
C GLN A 3 4.16 12.06 -17.07
N GLY A 4 5.31 11.41 -16.92
CA GLY A 4 6.57 12.11 -16.58
C GLY A 4 6.71 12.66 -15.15
N VAL A 5 5.77 12.38 -14.24
CA VAL A 5 5.89 12.73 -12.82
C VAL A 5 6.76 11.71 -12.09
N GLN A 6 7.88 12.16 -11.54
CA GLN A 6 8.72 11.34 -10.66
C GLN A 6 8.15 11.35 -9.24
N ILE A 7 7.84 10.17 -8.72
CA ILE A 7 7.35 9.99 -7.34
C ILE A 7 8.44 9.24 -6.58
N ALA A 8 9.05 9.87 -5.58
CA ALA A 8 10.05 9.22 -4.74
C ALA A 8 9.42 8.39 -3.62
N THR A 9 8.34 8.90 -3.03
CA THR A 9 7.64 8.28 -1.90
C THR A 9 6.13 8.47 -2.08
N LEU A 10 5.38 7.40 -1.79
CA LEU A 10 3.94 7.40 -1.70
C LEU A 10 3.54 7.03 -0.27
N ASN A 11 2.82 7.93 0.41
CA ASN A 11 2.22 7.63 1.70
C ASN A 11 0.82 7.01 1.52
N ILE A 12 0.53 5.95 2.26
CA ILE A 12 -0.79 5.33 2.37
C ILE A 12 -1.31 5.57 3.80
N GLY A 13 -2.14 6.60 3.96
CA GLY A 13 -2.78 6.92 5.24
C GLY A 13 -4.04 6.11 5.53
N GLY A 14 -4.86 5.85 4.50
CA GLY A 14 -6.09 5.07 4.67
C GLY A 14 -6.72 4.68 3.34
N MET A 15 -7.29 3.48 3.30
CA MET A 15 -8.07 2.95 2.18
C MET A 15 -9.31 2.27 2.76
N ALA A 16 -10.47 2.88 2.55
CA ALA A 16 -11.72 2.44 3.14
C ALA A 16 -12.10 1.02 2.71
N TRP A 17 -12.68 0.27 3.64
CA TRP A 17 -13.23 -1.04 3.35
C TRP A 17 -14.43 -0.94 2.41
N ARG A 18 -14.51 -1.89 1.47
CA ARG A 18 -15.66 -2.12 0.57
C ARG A 18 -15.81 -3.62 0.32
N PRO A 19 -17.00 -4.11 -0.04
CA PRO A 19 -17.18 -5.49 -0.49
C PRO A 19 -16.18 -5.83 -1.61
N GLY A 20 -15.46 -6.95 -1.45
CA GLY A 20 -14.39 -7.37 -2.37
C GLY A 20 -12.98 -6.92 -1.97
N LYS A 21 -12.84 -6.05 -0.96
CA LYS A 21 -11.53 -5.71 -0.35
C LYS A 21 -11.31 -6.53 0.92
N LYS A 22 -10.10 -7.05 1.10
CA LYS A 22 -9.65 -7.72 2.33
C LYS A 22 -8.92 -6.70 3.20
N GLN A 23 -9.20 -6.75 4.50
CA GLN A 23 -8.65 -5.82 5.47
C GLN A 23 -7.18 -6.14 5.75
N LEU A 24 -6.29 -5.15 5.60
CA LEU A 24 -4.86 -5.27 5.92
C LEU A 24 -4.56 -4.65 7.29
N THR A 25 -5.09 -3.46 7.56
CA THR A 25 -5.00 -2.78 8.85
C THR A 25 -6.35 -2.18 9.23
N LYS A 26 -6.46 -1.57 10.42
CA LYS A 26 -7.66 -0.82 10.82
C LYS A 26 -8.02 0.30 9.83
N ALA A 27 -7.02 0.90 9.17
CA ALA A 27 -7.22 2.04 8.27
C ALA A 27 -7.16 1.66 6.78
N VAL A 28 -6.65 0.47 6.42
CA VAL A 28 -6.37 0.09 5.03
C VAL A 28 -6.97 -1.28 4.71
N SER A 29 -7.79 -1.31 3.67
CA SER A 29 -8.31 -2.52 3.04
C SER A 29 -8.00 -2.50 1.55
N LEU A 30 -7.54 -3.63 1.03
CA LEU A 30 -7.01 -3.76 -0.32
C LEU A 30 -7.70 -4.88 -1.10
N ASP A 31 -7.76 -4.73 -2.42
CA ASP A 31 -8.08 -5.78 -3.37
C ASP A 31 -6.82 -6.21 -4.17
N PRO A 32 -6.91 -7.26 -5.02
CA PRO A 32 -5.78 -7.69 -5.83
C PRO A 32 -5.24 -6.61 -6.79
N GLN A 33 -6.08 -5.68 -7.23
CA GLN A 33 -5.67 -4.61 -8.15
C GLN A 33 -4.81 -3.58 -7.41
N ASP A 34 -5.18 -3.24 -6.17
CA ASP A 34 -4.36 -2.37 -5.31
C ASP A 34 -2.98 -2.98 -5.05
N ILE A 35 -2.93 -4.29 -4.73
CA ILE A 35 -1.68 -5.00 -4.47
C ILE A 35 -0.78 -4.99 -5.71
N GLN A 36 -1.35 -5.26 -6.89
CA GLN A 36 -0.63 -5.21 -8.15
C GLN A 36 -0.06 -3.80 -8.43
N ALA A 37 -0.85 -2.76 -8.19
CA ALA A 37 -0.40 -1.38 -8.34
C ALA A 37 0.78 -1.05 -7.41
N PHE A 38 0.73 -1.47 -6.14
CA PHE A 38 1.86 -1.30 -5.22
C PHE A 38 3.11 -2.03 -5.68
N ARG A 39 2.99 -3.27 -6.19
CA ARG A 39 4.14 -4.01 -6.75
C ARG A 39 4.74 -3.32 -7.96
N GLU A 40 3.93 -2.68 -8.80
CA GLU A 40 4.43 -1.91 -9.95
C GLU A 40 5.15 -0.62 -9.50
N LEU A 41 4.63 0.07 -8.50
CA LEU A 41 5.27 1.27 -7.95
C LEU A 41 6.61 0.94 -7.27
N ASP A 42 6.68 -0.17 -6.54
CA ASP A 42 7.90 -0.66 -5.91
C ASP A 42 8.98 -1.01 -6.95
N LYS A 43 8.61 -1.67 -8.06
CA LYS A 43 9.51 -1.92 -9.20
C LYS A 43 10.06 -0.64 -9.84
N LEU A 44 9.33 0.47 -9.71
CA LEU A 44 9.73 1.78 -10.20
C LEU A 44 10.57 2.56 -9.17
N GLY A 45 10.89 1.94 -8.02
CA GLY A 45 11.71 2.53 -6.97
C GLY A 45 10.95 3.50 -6.04
N VAL A 46 9.61 3.51 -6.11
CA VAL A 46 8.78 4.36 -5.23
C VAL A 46 8.75 3.74 -3.83
N LYS A 47 9.09 4.52 -2.81
CA LYS A 47 8.96 4.09 -1.42
C LYS A 47 7.49 4.10 -0.99
N LEU A 48 6.97 2.97 -0.55
CA LEU A 48 5.56 2.82 -0.13
C LEU A 48 5.46 2.86 1.39
N ASP A 49 4.97 3.98 1.93
CA ASP A 49 4.96 4.27 3.37
C ASP A 49 3.55 4.19 3.96
N LEU A 50 3.26 3.10 4.68
CA LEU A 50 2.03 2.88 5.41
C LEU A 50 2.10 3.53 6.79
N ARG A 51 1.46 4.69 6.94
CA ARG A 51 1.33 5.42 8.21
C ARG A 51 0.11 6.33 8.17
N VAL A 52 -0.69 6.31 9.24
CA VAL A 52 -1.96 7.05 9.32
C VAL A 52 -1.71 8.46 9.84
N VAL A 53 -0.87 8.58 10.87
CA VAL A 53 -0.45 9.88 11.43
C VAL A 53 1.07 9.97 11.49
N ALA A 54 1.60 11.20 11.62
CA ALA A 54 3.04 11.45 11.61
C ALA A 54 3.79 10.79 12.78
N SER A 55 3.12 10.55 13.91
CA SER A 55 3.67 9.85 15.07
C SER A 55 3.77 8.33 14.89
N ASP A 56 3.06 7.76 13.90
CA ASP A 56 3.10 6.33 13.65
C ASP A 56 4.46 5.93 13.05
N PRO A 57 4.96 4.72 13.38
CA PRO A 57 6.13 4.17 12.72
C PRO A 57 5.86 4.03 11.21
N SER A 58 6.87 4.34 10.42
CA SER A 58 6.84 4.08 8.97
C SER A 58 6.96 2.58 8.73
N VAL A 59 6.01 2.02 7.97
CA VAL A 59 5.98 0.59 7.63
C VAL A 59 5.87 0.47 6.12
N ASN A 60 6.63 -0.43 5.49
CA ASN A 60 6.41 -0.72 4.07
C ASN A 60 5.13 -1.54 3.90
N ILE A 61 4.22 -1.05 3.07
CA ILE A 61 2.94 -1.74 2.85
C ILE A 61 3.11 -3.16 2.27
N LEU A 62 4.14 -3.39 1.45
CA LEU A 62 4.41 -4.70 0.85
C LEU A 62 4.90 -5.71 1.88
N ASP A 63 5.70 -5.28 2.84
CA ASP A 63 6.13 -6.13 3.97
C ASP A 63 4.90 -6.51 4.79
N LYS A 64 4.01 -5.53 5.06
CA LYS A 64 2.75 -5.79 5.78
C LYS A 64 1.85 -6.79 5.05
N ILE A 65 1.75 -6.70 3.72
CA ILE A 65 0.96 -7.64 2.89
C ILE A 65 1.55 -9.06 2.98
N ASN A 66 2.87 -9.18 2.93
CA ASN A 66 3.57 -10.47 3.03
C ASN A 66 3.41 -11.11 4.42
N GLU A 67 3.49 -10.32 5.50
CA GLU A 67 3.28 -10.78 6.87
C GLU A 67 1.85 -11.31 7.12
N THR A 68 0.86 -10.64 6.53
CA THR A 68 -0.56 -10.85 6.89
C THR A 68 -1.22 -11.99 6.10
N ALA A 69 -0.44 -12.77 5.33
CA ALA A 69 -0.94 -13.86 4.49
C ALA A 69 -2.19 -13.44 3.66
N PHE A 70 -2.00 -12.49 2.74
CA PHE A 70 -2.90 -12.33 1.60
C PHE A 70 -2.77 -13.48 0.57
N CYS A 71 -2.01 -14.52 0.90
CA CYS A 71 -1.96 -15.78 0.17
C CYS A 71 -3.11 -16.69 0.62
N GLU A 72 -4.13 -16.80 -0.23
CA GLU A 72 -4.81 -18.06 -0.52
C GLU A 72 -4.73 -18.27 -2.04
#